data_AF-A0A831XRF1-F1
#
_entry.id   AF-A0A831XRF1-F1
#
_cell.length_a   1.000
_cell.length_b   1.000
_cell.length_c   1.000
_cell.angle_alpha   90.00
_cell.angle_beta   90.00
_cell.angle_gamma   90.00
#
_symmetry.space_group_name_H-M   'P 1'
#
loop_
_entity.id
_entity.type
_entity.pdbx_description
1 polymer ?
#
loop_
_entity_poly.entity_id
_entity_poly.type
_entity_poly.pdbx_seq_one_letter_code
_entity_poly.pdbx_strand_id
1 'polypeptide(L)'
;MFTAVVYARKRIKRVVLYASYRPFVFTITADKEIGGAIKKRWRAGNTEAYSMRVRGVDIAPFLHAKEDACRRYWDLDPVFREAAREGYKVHPNEYYVQLWLSKPLGEPVGRVGEIDERALGDCIKHFTNSYAQWRIVTPPWCAVC
;
A
#
# COMPACT_ATOMS: atom_id res chain seq x y z
N MET A 1 -4.99 10.95 1.20
CA MET A 1 -6.30 10.74 0.52
C MET A 1 -6.11 10.61 -0.98
N PHE A 2 -6.62 9.52 -1.55
CA PHE A 2 -6.46 9.12 -2.96
C PHE A 2 -7.76 9.25 -3.74
N THR A 3 -7.66 9.17 -5.07
CA THR A 3 -8.83 9.09 -5.94
C THR A 3 -8.97 7.65 -6.46
N ALA A 4 -10.16 7.10 -6.37
CA ALA A 4 -10.51 5.83 -6.98
C ALA A 4 -11.68 6.00 -7.94
N VAL A 5 -11.65 5.28 -9.05
CA VAL A 5 -12.79 5.11 -9.96
C VAL A 5 -13.23 3.66 -9.89
N VAL A 6 -14.49 3.43 -9.56
CA VAL A 6 -15.06 2.10 -9.42
C VAL A 6 -16.06 1.86 -10.53
N TYR A 7 -15.91 0.73 -11.22
CA TYR A 7 -16.87 0.22 -12.19
C TYR A 7 -17.58 -0.99 -11.57
N ALA A 8 -18.84 -0.80 -11.21
CA ALA A 8 -19.66 -1.82 -10.58
C ALA A 8 -20.42 -2.64 -11.64
N ARG A 9 -20.13 -3.94 -11.67
CA ARG A 9 -20.90 -4.95 -12.42
C ARG A 9 -21.56 -5.90 -11.42
N LYS A 10 -22.52 -6.70 -11.90
CA LYS A 10 -23.40 -7.54 -11.08
C LYS A 10 -22.70 -8.33 -9.95
N ARG A 11 -21.49 -8.87 -10.18
CA ARG A 11 -20.74 -9.67 -9.18
C ARG A 11 -19.40 -9.08 -8.76
N ILE A 12 -18.89 -8.08 -9.48
CA ILE A 12 -17.54 -7.55 -9.29
C ILE A 12 -17.51 -6.04 -9.39
N LYS A 13 -16.61 -5.42 -8.64
CA LYS A 13 -16.22 -4.02 -8.79
C LYS A 13 -14.78 -3.99 -9.31
N ARG A 14 -14.57 -3.36 -10.47
CA ARG A 14 -13.22 -3.06 -10.97
C ARG A 14 -12.84 -1.67 -10.49
N VAL A 15 -11.74 -1.58 -9.75
CA VAL A 15 -11.28 -0.36 -9.10
C VAL A 15 -10.02 0.12 -9.80
N VAL A 16 -10.01 1.39 -10.21
CA VAL A 16 -8.84 2.10 -10.74
C VAL A 16 -8.41 3.11 -9.67
N LEU A 17 -7.31 2.83 -9.01
CA LEU A 17 -6.75 3.64 -7.93
C LEU A 17 -5.63 4.54 -8.46
N TYR A 18 -5.77 5.84 -8.23
CA TYR A 18 -4.78 6.86 -8.55
C TYR A 18 -4.01 7.22 -7.27
N ALA A 19 -2.93 6.46 -7.01
CA ALA A 19 -2.06 6.64 -5.84
C ALA A 19 -0.68 7.20 -6.19
N SER A 20 -0.21 6.96 -7.42
CA SER A 20 1.07 7.41 -7.94
C SER A 20 0.88 7.78 -9.43
N TYR A 21 1.98 7.97 -10.15
CA TYR A 21 2.00 8.32 -11.58
C TYR A 21 1.21 7.34 -12.44
N ARG A 22 1.30 6.03 -12.15
CA ARG A 22 0.55 4.99 -12.88
C ARG A 22 -0.65 4.53 -12.07
N PRO A 23 -1.86 4.49 -12.64
CA PRO A 23 -3.01 3.93 -11.94
C PRO A 23 -2.78 2.44 -11.64
N PHE A 24 -3.27 2.00 -10.49
CA PHE A 24 -3.30 0.60 -10.10
C PHE A 24 -4.72 0.08 -10.26
N VAL A 25 -4.88 -1.05 -10.94
CA VAL A 25 -6.21 -1.60 -11.26
C VAL A 25 -6.35 -2.96 -10.60
N PHE A 26 -7.42 -3.12 -9.82
CA PHE A 26 -7.72 -4.38 -9.17
C PHE A 26 -9.22 -4.64 -9.14
N THR A 27 -9.60 -5.89 -8.87
CA THR A 27 -10.99 -6.30 -8.76
C THR A 27 -11.29 -6.70 -7.33
N ILE A 28 -12.50 -6.35 -6.87
CA ILE A 28 -13.10 -6.85 -5.63
C ILE A 28 -14.50 -7.39 -5.93
N THR A 29 -15.05 -8.17 -5.01
CA THR A 29 -16.42 -8.67 -5.10
C THR A 29 -17.43 -7.53 -4.86
N ALA A 30 -18.62 -7.64 -5.45
CA ALA A 30 -19.60 -6.54 -5.41
C ALA A 30 -20.19 -6.27 -4.02
N ASP A 31 -20.20 -7.27 -3.14
CA ASP A 31 -20.60 -7.18 -1.73
C ASP A 31 -19.62 -6.36 -0.88
N LYS A 32 -18.36 -6.24 -1.30
CA LYS A 32 -17.35 -5.46 -0.58
C LYS A 32 -17.54 -3.98 -0.86
N GLU A 33 -17.64 -3.18 0.20
CA GLU A 33 -17.69 -1.73 0.13
C GLU A 33 -16.34 -1.11 0.42
N ILE A 34 -15.99 -0.09 -0.37
CA ILE A 34 -14.79 0.72 -0.14
C ILE A 34 -15.26 1.96 0.61
N GLY A 35 -14.71 2.20 1.80
CA GLY A 35 -14.96 3.42 2.55
C GLY A 35 -14.49 4.66 1.78
N GLY A 36 -15.26 5.75 1.87
CA GLY A 36 -14.88 7.03 1.29
C GLY A 36 -16.06 7.86 0.79
N ALA A 37 -15.74 9.01 0.20
CA ALA A 37 -16.73 9.98 -0.27
C ALA A 37 -16.87 9.91 -1.79
N ILE A 38 -18.06 9.51 -2.27
CA ILE A 38 -18.39 9.55 -3.70
C ILE A 38 -18.44 11.01 -4.15
N LYS A 39 -17.73 11.33 -5.23
CA LYS A 39 -17.68 12.67 -5.83
C LYS A 39 -18.57 12.78 -7.07
N LYS A 40 -18.61 11.74 -7.89
CA LYS A 40 -19.40 11.72 -9.12
C LYS A 40 -19.87 10.31 -9.43
N ARG A 41 -21.09 10.16 -9.94
CA ARG A 41 -21.63 8.91 -10.50
C ARG A 41 -21.95 9.12 -11.98
N TRP A 42 -21.79 8.09 -12.79
CA TRP A 42 -22.17 8.07 -14.19
C TRP A 42 -22.40 6.63 -14.66
N ARG A 43 -22.86 6.48 -15.91
CA ARG A 43 -22.96 5.18 -16.57
C ARG A 43 -21.93 5.08 -17.69
N ALA A 44 -21.26 3.95 -17.78
CA ALA A 44 -20.42 3.57 -18.91
C ALA A 44 -21.08 2.38 -19.61
N GLY A 45 -21.95 2.68 -20.59
CA GLY A 45 -22.90 1.70 -21.14
C GLY A 45 -23.85 1.19 -20.05
N ASN A 46 -23.93 -0.13 -19.89
CA ASN A 46 -24.74 -0.79 -18.85
C ASN A 46 -24.01 -0.95 -17.50
N THR A 47 -22.83 -0.35 -17.34
CA THR A 47 -22.03 -0.44 -16.10
C THR A 47 -22.18 0.85 -15.29
N GLU A 48 -22.54 0.73 -14.02
CA GLU A 48 -22.49 1.87 -13.09
C GLU A 48 -21.02 2.18 -12.78
N ALA A 49 -20.65 3.45 -12.85
CA ALA A 49 -19.32 3.91 -12.52
C ALA A 49 -19.38 5.12 -11.59
N TYR A 50 -18.44 5.19 -10.66
CA TYR A 50 -18.35 6.33 -9.76
C TYR A 50 -16.91 6.65 -9.40
N SER A 51 -16.63 7.94 -9.18
CA SER A 51 -15.38 8.41 -8.62
C SER A 51 -15.56 8.69 -7.14
N MET A 52 -14.57 8.36 -6.35
CA MET A 52 -14.59 8.56 -4.91
C MET A 52 -13.22 8.99 -4.39
N ARG A 53 -13.24 9.68 -3.27
CA ARG A 53 -12.04 9.98 -2.49
C ARG A 53 -11.94 8.96 -1.36
N VAL A 54 -10.81 8.27 -1.28
CA VAL A 54 -10.57 7.15 -0.34
C VAL A 54 -9.36 7.49 0.53
N ARG A 55 -9.36 7.02 1.78
CA ARG A 55 -8.15 7.06 2.62
C ARG A 55 -7.33 5.81 2.40
N GLY A 56 -6.06 5.86 2.80
CA GLY A 56 -5.18 4.69 2.80
C GLY A 56 -5.80 3.52 3.58
N VAL A 57 -6.32 3.77 4.78
CA VAL A 57 -6.91 2.74 5.66
C VAL A 57 -8.11 2.03 5.03
N ASP A 58 -8.91 2.75 4.23
CA ASP A 58 -10.12 2.20 3.62
C ASP A 58 -9.81 1.30 2.41
N ILE A 59 -8.65 1.48 1.76
CA ILE A 59 -8.28 0.77 0.53
C ILE A 59 -7.20 -0.30 0.74
N ALA A 60 -6.31 -0.12 1.71
CA ALA A 60 -5.20 -1.03 2.00
C ALA A 60 -5.64 -2.51 2.21
N PRO A 61 -6.77 -2.83 2.88
CA PRO A 61 -7.21 -4.22 3.05
C PRO A 61 -7.47 -4.97 1.74
N PHE A 62 -7.80 -4.27 0.64
CA PHE A 62 -8.06 -4.90 -0.66
C PHE A 62 -6.80 -5.13 -1.49
N LEU A 63 -5.66 -4.58 -1.03
CA LEU A 63 -4.36 -4.59 -1.69
C LEU A 63 -3.33 -5.39 -0.90
N HIS A 64 -3.49 -5.48 0.43
CA HIS A 64 -2.57 -6.21 1.30
C HIS A 64 -2.52 -7.68 0.89
N ALA A 65 -1.31 -8.25 0.86
CA ALA A 65 -1.03 -9.63 0.46
C ALA A 65 -1.38 -10.00 -1.00
N LYS A 66 -1.68 -9.00 -1.85
CA LYS A 66 -1.81 -9.23 -3.29
C LYS A 66 -0.46 -9.20 -3.97
N GLU A 67 -0.11 -10.27 -4.68
CA GLU A 67 1.16 -10.38 -5.39
C GLU A 67 1.32 -9.27 -6.45
N ASP A 68 0.27 -8.95 -7.19
CA ASP A 68 0.22 -7.87 -8.17
C ASP A 68 0.41 -6.48 -7.55
N ALA A 69 -0.10 -6.27 -6.32
CA ALA A 69 0.18 -5.06 -5.55
C ALA A 69 1.65 -5.00 -5.14
N CYS A 70 2.22 -6.12 -4.70
CA CYS A 70 3.62 -6.19 -4.32
C CYS A 70 4.59 -6.02 -5.49
N ARG A 71 4.29 -6.54 -6.68
CA ARG A 71 5.11 -6.26 -7.89
C ARG A 71 5.16 -4.78 -8.25
N ARG A 72 4.20 -3.98 -7.79
CA ARG A 72 4.11 -2.53 -7.99
C ARG A 72 4.21 -1.78 -6.67
N TYR A 73 5.01 -2.29 -5.72
CA TYR A 73 5.09 -1.73 -4.37
C TYR A 73 5.43 -0.23 -4.36
N TRP A 74 6.28 0.25 -5.27
CA TRP A 74 6.59 1.68 -5.41
C TRP A 74 5.36 2.57 -5.70
N ASP A 75 4.41 2.08 -6.50
CA ASP A 75 3.19 2.83 -6.85
C ASP A 75 2.20 2.89 -5.67
N LEU A 76 2.25 1.89 -4.79
CA LEU A 76 1.30 1.72 -3.70
C LEU A 76 1.88 2.08 -2.33
N ASP A 77 3.20 2.29 -2.23
CA ASP A 77 3.88 2.69 -0.99
C ASP A 77 3.21 3.90 -0.31
N PRO A 78 2.78 4.97 -1.03
CA PRO A 78 2.05 6.08 -0.41
C PRO A 78 0.74 5.65 0.28
N VAL A 79 0.02 4.69 -0.30
CA VAL A 79 -1.25 4.17 0.23
C VAL A 79 -1.05 3.50 1.57
N PHE A 80 -0.08 2.58 1.62
CA PHE A 80 0.19 1.82 2.83
C PHE A 80 0.84 2.69 3.90
N ARG A 81 1.65 3.68 3.53
CA ARG A 81 2.21 4.64 4.50
C ARG A 81 1.13 5.50 5.14
N GLU A 82 0.19 6.01 4.34
CA GLU A 82 -0.98 6.73 4.85
C GLU A 82 -1.80 5.83 5.78
N ALA A 83 -2.09 4.60 5.33
CA ALA A 83 -2.84 3.63 6.14
C ALA A 83 -2.15 3.32 7.47
N ALA A 84 -0.84 3.06 7.46
CA ALA A 84 -0.07 2.73 8.65
C ALA A 84 0.00 3.91 9.64
N ARG A 85 0.11 5.14 9.14
CA ARG A 85 0.03 6.36 9.98
C ARG A 85 -1.36 6.56 10.61
N GLU A 86 -2.40 6.03 9.97
CA GLU A 86 -3.77 5.99 10.49
C GLU A 86 -4.04 4.76 11.37
N GLY A 87 -3.02 3.95 11.68
CA GLY A 87 -3.13 2.79 12.59
C GLY A 87 -3.40 1.44 11.90
N TYR A 88 -3.39 1.38 10.57
CA TYR A 88 -3.50 0.10 9.87
C TYR A 88 -2.25 -0.76 10.08
N LYS A 89 -2.43 -1.97 10.64
CA LYS A 89 -1.33 -2.90 10.86
C LYS A 89 -0.88 -3.55 9.55
N VAL A 90 0.22 -3.03 9.00
CA VAL A 90 0.82 -3.54 7.74
C VAL A 90 1.75 -4.73 7.93
N HIS A 91 2.33 -4.91 9.11
CA HIS A 91 3.27 -5.99 9.41
C HIS A 91 3.36 -6.22 10.93
N PRO A 92 3.65 -7.44 11.42
CA PRO A 92 3.79 -7.70 12.85
C PRO A 92 5.06 -7.10 13.48
N ASN A 93 6.17 -7.01 12.74
CA ASN A 93 7.40 -6.38 13.22
C ASN A 93 7.25 -4.84 13.25
N GLU A 94 6.99 -4.28 14.43
CA GLU A 94 6.76 -2.84 14.61
C GLU A 94 8.00 -1.99 14.33
N TYR A 95 9.20 -2.47 14.68
CA TYR A 95 10.44 -1.74 14.44
C TYR A 95 10.71 -1.59 12.93
N TYR A 96 10.45 -2.63 12.15
CA TYR A 96 10.52 -2.56 10.69
C TYR A 96 9.53 -1.54 10.12
N VAL A 97 8.30 -1.50 10.62
CA VAL A 97 7.30 -0.50 10.21
C VAL A 97 7.75 0.92 10.58
N GLN A 98 8.33 1.12 11.77
CA GLN A 98 8.87 2.41 12.20
C GLN A 98 10.00 2.89 11.27
N LEU A 99 10.99 2.05 10.98
CA LEU A 99 12.08 2.38 10.06
C LEU A 99 11.53 2.73 8.66
N TRP A 100 10.60 1.92 8.15
CA TRP A 100 9.96 2.18 6.86
C TRP A 100 9.24 3.52 6.84
N LEU A 101 8.48 3.87 7.88
CA LEU A 101 7.76 5.15 7.95
C LEU A 101 8.68 6.36 8.12
N SER A 102 9.90 6.18 8.64
CA SER A 102 10.84 7.27 8.96
C SER A 102 11.41 7.98 7.73
N LYS A 103 11.55 7.27 6.61
CA LYS A 103 12.17 7.76 5.37
C LYS A 103 11.42 7.25 4.15
N PRO A 104 11.45 7.97 3.00
CA PRO A 104 10.96 7.43 1.74
C PRO A 104 11.60 6.07 1.40
N LEU A 105 10.89 5.23 0.64
CA LEU A 105 11.41 3.92 0.26
C LEU A 105 12.69 4.10 -0.59
N GLY A 106 13.71 3.28 -0.34
CA GLY A 106 15.03 3.39 -0.97
C GLY A 106 16.00 4.40 -0.34
N GLU A 107 15.53 5.32 0.49
CA GLU A 107 16.41 6.22 1.23
C GLU A 107 17.11 5.52 2.40
N PRO A 108 18.32 5.96 2.80
CA PRO A 108 18.99 5.42 3.98
C PRO A 108 18.17 5.62 5.26
N VAL A 109 17.94 4.53 6.01
CA VAL A 109 17.23 4.54 7.30
C VAL A 109 18.17 4.58 8.51
N GLY A 110 19.46 4.34 8.28
CA GLY A 110 20.51 4.39 9.30
C GLY A 110 21.82 3.81 8.79
N ARG A 111 22.89 3.97 9.56
CA ARG A 111 24.17 3.28 9.32
C ARG A 111 24.23 1.95 10.05
N VAL A 112 25.22 1.13 9.72
CA VAL A 112 25.56 -0.09 10.48
C VAL A 112 25.81 0.27 11.94
N GLY A 113 25.17 -0.45 12.86
CA GLY A 113 25.22 -0.20 14.29
C GLY A 113 24.26 0.89 14.81
N GLU A 114 23.60 1.66 13.94
CA GLU A 114 22.58 2.64 14.33
C GLU A 114 21.16 2.04 14.35
N ILE A 115 20.93 0.96 13.59
CA ILE A 115 19.67 0.21 13.63
C ILE A 115 19.80 -1.05 14.48
N ASP A 116 18.71 -1.45 15.12
CA ASP A 116 18.63 -2.69 15.87
C ASP A 116 18.33 -3.88 14.94
N GLU A 117 19.40 -4.46 14.40
CA GLU A 117 19.35 -5.62 13.50
C GLU A 117 18.70 -6.84 14.17
N ARG A 118 18.81 -6.98 15.51
CA ARG A 118 18.19 -8.09 16.25
C ARG A 118 16.69 -7.91 16.33
N ALA A 119 16.20 -6.69 16.52
CA ALA A 119 14.77 -6.38 16.49
C ALA A 119 14.14 -6.63 15.10
N LEU A 120 14.93 -6.56 14.02
CA LEU A 120 14.49 -6.93 12.67
C LEU A 120 14.37 -8.45 12.48
N GLY A 121 15.27 -9.23 13.10
CA GLY A 121 15.31 -10.68 12.94
C GLY A 121 15.36 -11.08 11.46
N ASP A 122 14.54 -12.04 11.06
CA ASP A 122 14.48 -12.52 9.67
C ASP A 122 14.01 -11.46 8.66
N CYS A 123 13.44 -10.34 9.11
CA CYS A 123 13.06 -9.24 8.24
C CYS A 123 14.24 -8.48 7.66
N ILE A 124 15.45 -8.62 8.22
CA ILE A 124 16.64 -7.92 7.73
C ILE A 124 16.96 -8.27 6.25
N LYS A 125 16.52 -9.44 5.76
CA LYS A 125 16.65 -9.85 4.35
C LYS A 125 15.95 -8.92 3.34
N HIS A 126 15.00 -8.10 3.83
CA HIS A 126 14.28 -7.10 3.03
C HIS A 126 14.95 -5.73 3.02
N PHE A 127 16.15 -5.65 3.59
CA PHE A 127 17.02 -4.50 3.57
C PHE A 127 18.21 -4.78 2.67
N THR A 128 18.78 -3.71 2.11
CA THR A 128 20.11 -3.75 1.50
C THR A 128 21.08 -2.93 2.33
N ASN A 129 22.31 -3.43 2.44
CA ASN A 129 23.43 -2.70 3.01
C ASN A 129 24.38 -2.33 1.88
N SER A 130 24.59 -1.03 1.67
CA SER A 130 25.61 -0.53 0.76
C SER A 130 26.29 0.67 1.35
N TYR A 131 27.63 0.70 1.29
CA TYR A 131 28.46 1.74 1.88
C TYR A 131 28.14 2.00 3.37
N ALA A 132 27.96 0.91 4.13
CA ALA A 132 27.58 0.92 5.55
C ALA A 132 26.26 1.66 5.85
N GLN A 133 25.37 1.79 4.86
CA GLN A 133 24.04 2.38 5.00
C GLN A 133 22.96 1.33 4.74
N TRP A 134 22.03 1.22 5.67
CA TRP A 134 20.85 0.37 5.55
C TRP A 134 19.74 1.10 4.77
N ARG A 135 19.15 0.40 3.80
CA ARG A 135 17.99 0.86 3.01
C ARG A 135 16.95 -0.24 2.95
N ILE A 136 15.68 0.14 2.99
CA ILE A 136 14.57 -0.81 2.84
C ILE A 136 14.28 -0.98 1.35
N VAL A 137 14.35 -2.21 0.85
CA VAL A 137 14.10 -2.54 -0.57
C VAL A 137 12.72 -3.13 -0.80
N THR A 138 12.21 -3.90 0.17
CA THR A 138 10.84 -4.42 0.18
C THR A 138 10.10 -3.70 1.31
N PRO A 139 8.91 -3.14 1.10
CA PRO A 139 8.17 -2.53 2.21
C PRO A 139 7.48 -3.60 3.08
N PRO A 140 7.18 -3.30 4.37
CA PRO A 140 6.67 -4.29 5.32
C PRO A 140 5.37 -4.99 4.89
N TRP A 141 4.47 -4.28 4.20
CA TRP A 141 3.19 -4.83 3.72
C TRP A 141 3.33 -5.85 2.56
N CYS A 142 4.55 -6.01 2.03
CA CYS A 142 4.91 -7.03 1.03
C CYS A 142 5.97 -8.00 1.52
N ALA A 143 6.46 -7.83 2.74
CA ALA A 143 7.51 -8.65 3.30
C ALA A 143 6.91 -9.90 3.95
N VAL A 144 7.60 -11.02 3.76
CA VAL A 144 7.43 -12.21 4.59
C VAL A 144 8.75 -12.45 5.30
N CYS A 145 8.71 -12.32 6.62
CA CYS A 145 9.74 -12.78 7.53
C CYS A 145 9.24 -14.14 8.03
#